data_AF-A0A534QRZ9-F1
#
_entry.id   AF-A0A534QRZ9-F1
#
_cell.length_a   1.000
_cell.length_b   1.000
_cell.length_c   1.000
_cell.angle_alpha   90.00
_cell.angle_beta   90.00
_cell.angle_gamma   90.00
#
_symmetry.space_group_name_H-M   'P 1'
#
loop_
_entity.id
_entity.type
_entity.pdbx_description
1 polymer ?
#
loop_
_entity_poly.entity_id
_entity_poly.type
_entity_poly.pdbx_seq_one_letter_code
_entity_poly.pdbx_strand_id
1 'polypeptide(L)'
;MTSRPLTPASGGFAMHTVVRFRPAGLLRTARPLVAVGQRMNTTASRTAMMLACLMIATGSPPAWAGLKSLKRVPIPLPPNLGDFVADRSAAIKLGKALFWDTQAGGDGVQACAQCHFQAGADVRVTNTLNPGANGVFDTAPAGATLNAGNFPINNGDVVGSQGIVKSLFVGLSGGPVDSCTPLADAVFPGLRQVTGRNTPLNLNAIFNFRSFWDGRANNVFNGVNPAGPTDPNARVLKVINGVPTPVAISLKNASLASQAVGPPNNR
;
A
#
# COMPACT_ATOMS: atom_id res chain seq x y z
N MET A 1 -25.96 -2.66 -49.79
CA MET A 1 -27.18 -2.90 -48.98
C MET A 1 -26.81 -3.92 -47.91
N THR A 2 -26.80 -3.72 -46.60
CA THR A 2 -27.00 -2.60 -45.68
C THR A 2 -26.26 -3.03 -44.41
N SER A 3 -25.16 -2.38 -44.06
CA SER A 3 -24.46 -2.59 -42.79
C SER A 3 -25.25 -1.92 -41.66
N ARG A 4 -25.71 -2.70 -40.68
CA ARG A 4 -26.25 -2.17 -39.42
C ARG A 4 -25.08 -1.68 -38.54
N PRO A 5 -25.07 -0.43 -38.07
CA PRO A 5 -24.09 0.03 -37.10
C PRO A 5 -24.45 -0.49 -35.70
N LEU A 6 -23.48 -1.07 -35.01
CA LEU A 6 -23.57 -1.36 -33.58
C LEU A 6 -23.46 -0.03 -32.81
N THR A 7 -24.57 0.40 -32.24
CA THR A 7 -24.66 1.50 -31.28
C THR A 7 -23.90 1.17 -29.99
N PRO A 8 -23.06 2.07 -29.45
CA PRO A 8 -22.54 1.92 -28.09
C PRO A 8 -23.68 2.10 -27.10
N ALA A 9 -23.88 1.14 -26.20
CA ALA A 9 -24.74 1.30 -25.05
C ALA A 9 -24.20 2.45 -24.18
N SER A 10 -24.91 3.57 -24.20
CA SER A 10 -24.69 4.73 -23.35
C SER A 10 -25.06 4.38 -21.90
N GLY A 11 -24.10 3.83 -21.16
CA GLY A 11 -24.15 3.75 -19.70
C GLY A 11 -23.56 5.02 -19.08
N GLY A 12 -24.39 6.07 -18.97
CA GLY A 12 -24.00 7.31 -18.29
C GLY A 12 -23.83 7.09 -16.79
N PHE A 13 -22.59 7.01 -16.32
CA PHE A 13 -22.30 7.16 -14.88
C PHE A 13 -22.20 8.64 -14.53
N ALA A 14 -23.35 9.27 -14.29
CA ALA A 14 -23.41 10.53 -13.57
C ALA A 14 -23.20 10.26 -12.08
N MET A 15 -21.95 10.28 -11.60
CA MET A 15 -21.68 10.35 -10.16
C MET A 15 -21.88 11.78 -9.65
N HIS A 16 -23.14 12.18 -9.48
CA HIS A 16 -23.51 13.26 -8.57
C HIS A 16 -23.82 12.67 -7.19
N THR A 17 -22.79 12.21 -6.48
CA THR A 17 -22.91 11.96 -5.04
C THR A 17 -22.53 13.25 -4.32
N VAL A 18 -23.54 14.08 -4.05
CA VAL A 18 -23.41 15.15 -3.05
C VAL A 18 -23.29 14.47 -1.70
N VAL A 19 -22.06 14.40 -1.16
CA VAL A 19 -21.85 14.03 0.24
C VAL A 19 -22.35 15.18 1.10
N ARG A 20 -23.61 15.09 1.57
CA ARG A 20 -24.11 15.96 2.63
C ARG A 20 -23.46 15.52 3.95
N PHE A 21 -22.52 16.31 4.45
CA PHE A 21 -22.07 16.20 5.83
C PHE A 21 -23.26 16.46 6.75
N ARG A 22 -23.70 15.43 7.48
CA ARG A 22 -24.54 15.62 8.66
C ARG A 22 -23.67 16.21 9.77
N PRO A 23 -24.09 17.28 10.47
CA PRO A 23 -23.36 17.76 11.62
C PRO A 23 -23.35 16.65 12.68
N ALA A 24 -22.18 16.41 13.27
CA ALA A 24 -22.02 15.45 14.35
C ALA A 24 -22.93 15.84 15.51
N GLY A 25 -23.85 14.92 15.89
CA GLY A 25 -24.58 15.04 17.14
C GLY A 25 -23.60 14.93 18.31
N LEU A 26 -23.70 15.86 19.26
CA LEU A 26 -22.96 15.88 20.51
C LEU A 26 -23.11 14.53 21.22
N LEU A 27 -22.02 13.75 21.33
CA LEU A 27 -22.03 12.55 22.16
C LEU A 27 -22.09 12.98 23.64
N ARG A 28 -23.01 12.35 24.38
CA ARG A 28 -23.22 12.53 25.82
C ARG A 28 -21.91 12.33 26.59
N THR A 29 -21.72 13.21 27.57
CA THR A 29 -20.65 13.24 28.57
C THR A 29 -20.32 11.85 29.15
N ALA A 30 -19.08 11.41 28.98
CA ALA A 30 -18.53 10.27 29.72
C ALA A 30 -18.37 10.64 31.20
N ARG A 31 -18.87 9.79 32.10
CA ARG A 31 -18.60 9.88 33.54
C ARG A 31 -17.16 9.39 33.83
N PRO A 32 -16.43 10.02 34.75
CA PRO A 32 -15.09 9.57 35.10
C PRO A 32 -15.16 8.25 35.91
N LEU A 33 -14.27 7.32 35.59
CA LEU A 33 -13.95 6.18 36.45
C LEU A 33 -13.38 6.71 37.78
N VAL A 34 -14.00 6.33 38.89
CA VAL A 34 -13.45 6.50 40.23
C VAL A 34 -12.46 5.35 40.45
N ALA A 35 -11.16 5.64 40.34
CA ALA A 35 -10.12 4.75 40.82
C ALA A 35 -9.98 4.94 42.34
N VAL A 36 -10.21 3.87 43.10
CA VAL A 36 -9.96 3.80 44.54
C VAL A 36 -8.44 3.88 44.75
N GLY A 37 -7.97 5.04 45.21
CA GLY A 37 -6.57 5.26 45.54
C GLY A 37 -6.17 4.54 46.81
N GLN A 38 -5.22 3.61 46.73
CA GLN A 38 -4.47 3.16 47.90
C GLN A 38 -3.61 4.32 48.41
N ARG A 39 -3.69 4.60 49.72
CA ARG A 39 -2.91 5.64 50.40
C ARG A 39 -1.42 5.31 50.35
N MET A 40 -0.64 6.13 49.67
CA MET A 40 0.83 6.15 49.84
C MET A 40 1.19 7.27 50.82
N ASN A 41 2.02 6.93 51.81
CA ASN A 41 2.45 7.81 52.89
C ASN A 41 3.29 8.99 52.37
N THR A 42 2.93 10.18 52.85
CA THR A 42 3.45 11.49 52.46
C THR A 42 4.66 11.87 53.31
N THR A 43 5.90 11.70 52.83
CA THR A 43 7.05 12.48 53.36
C THR A 43 8.29 12.56 52.46
N ALA A 44 8.18 12.41 51.14
CA ALA A 44 9.33 12.59 50.25
C ALA A 44 8.93 13.05 48.84
N SER A 45 8.17 14.15 48.70
CA SER A 45 7.75 14.58 47.36
C SER A 45 7.40 16.06 47.28
N ARG A 46 8.38 16.94 47.51
CA ARG A 46 8.28 18.35 47.04
C ARG A 46 9.56 18.84 46.36
N THR A 47 10.73 18.34 46.76
CA THR A 47 12.02 18.68 46.13
C THR A 47 12.31 17.87 44.85
N ALA A 48 11.85 16.62 44.75
CA ALA A 48 12.06 15.79 43.54
C ALA A 48 11.20 16.24 42.34
N MET A 49 10.04 16.84 42.58
CA MET A 49 9.13 17.27 41.51
C MET A 49 9.55 18.59 40.86
N MET A 50 10.34 19.42 41.56
CA MET A 50 10.83 20.70 41.04
C MET A 50 12.07 20.54 40.14
N LEU A 51 12.87 19.48 40.33
CA LEU A 51 13.98 19.14 39.40
C LEU A 51 13.49 18.44 38.12
N ALA A 52 12.40 17.68 38.18
CA ALA A 52 11.83 17.02 37.00
C ALA A 52 11.21 18.02 35.99
N CYS A 53 10.68 19.15 36.46
CA CYS A 53 10.18 20.21 35.58
C CYS A 53 11.29 21.04 34.91
N LEU A 54 12.50 21.09 35.47
CA LEU A 54 13.60 21.90 34.92
C LEU A 54 14.41 21.14 33.85
N MET A 55 14.33 19.81 33.81
CA MET A 55 14.99 18.97 32.79
C MET A 55 14.15 18.74 31.53
N ILE A 56 12.93 19.30 31.45
CA ILE A 56 12.08 19.27 30.23
C ILE A 56 12.39 20.45 29.30
N ALA A 57 13.14 21.45 29.76
CA ALA A 57 13.41 22.68 29.00
C ALA A 57 14.55 22.57 27.95
N THR A 58 15.26 21.45 27.87
CA THR A 58 16.29 21.19 26.83
C THR A 58 15.94 20.01 25.91
N GLY A 59 14.72 19.46 26.02
CA GLY A 59 14.25 18.42 25.13
C GLY A 59 14.19 18.96 23.69
N SER A 60 14.93 18.33 22.77
CA SER A 60 14.74 18.53 21.34
C SER A 60 13.23 18.48 21.05
N PRO A 61 12.68 19.38 20.22
CA PRO A 61 11.26 19.35 19.89
C PRO A 61 10.89 17.92 19.49
N PRO A 62 9.75 17.37 19.94
CA PRO A 62 9.33 16.06 19.46
C PRO A 62 9.36 16.08 17.93
N ALA A 63 9.73 14.99 17.29
CA ALA A 63 9.96 14.92 15.84
C ALA A 63 8.78 15.45 14.98
N TRP A 64 7.62 15.65 15.60
CA TRP A 64 6.39 16.18 15.04
C TRP A 64 6.28 17.73 15.06
N ALA A 65 7.08 18.43 15.86
CA ALA A 65 7.04 19.89 16.03
C ALA A 65 7.43 20.65 14.74
N GLY A 66 8.00 19.97 13.75
CA GLY A 66 8.28 20.49 12.41
C GLY A 66 7.36 19.96 11.29
N LEU A 67 6.39 19.10 11.60
CA LEU A 67 5.52 18.50 10.57
C LEU A 67 4.51 19.53 10.07
N LYS A 68 4.74 20.03 8.86
CA LYS A 68 3.82 20.93 8.16
C LYS A 68 2.80 20.11 7.38
N SER A 69 1.58 20.65 7.26
CA SER A 69 0.54 20.04 6.43
C SER A 69 1.02 19.88 4.98
N LEU A 70 0.82 18.69 4.41
CA LEU A 70 1.11 18.40 3.00
C LEU A 70 0.14 19.12 2.03
N LYS A 71 -0.97 19.70 2.51
CA LYS A 71 -1.99 20.35 1.65
C LYS A 71 -1.43 21.43 0.73
N ARG A 72 -0.33 22.09 1.12
CA ARG A 72 0.33 23.15 0.36
C ARG A 72 1.69 22.75 -0.19
N VAL A 73 2.11 21.49 0.03
CA VAL A 73 3.37 21.00 -0.50
C VAL A 73 3.15 20.67 -1.98
N PRO A 74 3.95 21.25 -2.90
CA PRO A 74 3.87 20.89 -4.31
C PRO A 74 4.05 19.38 -4.50
N ILE A 75 3.23 18.77 -5.34
CA ILE A 75 3.33 17.34 -5.65
C ILE A 75 4.66 17.10 -6.37
N PRO A 76 5.55 16.23 -5.85
CA PRO A 76 6.90 16.06 -6.38
C PRO A 76 6.90 15.17 -7.63
N LEU A 77 6.42 15.70 -8.76
CA LEU A 77 6.45 14.97 -10.02
C LEU A 77 7.87 14.90 -10.60
N PRO A 78 8.18 13.87 -11.42
CA PRO A 78 9.40 13.86 -12.21
C PRO A 78 9.49 15.12 -13.09
N PRO A 79 10.61 15.87 -13.06
CA PRO A 79 10.77 17.08 -13.87
C PRO A 79 10.65 16.83 -15.38
N ASN A 80 11.03 15.64 -15.83
CA ASN A 80 10.99 15.17 -17.21
C ASN A 80 9.78 14.27 -17.51
N LEU A 81 8.70 14.35 -16.73
CA LEU A 81 7.51 13.50 -16.92
C LEU A 81 6.93 13.61 -18.34
N GLY A 82 7.00 14.82 -18.94
CA GLY A 82 6.49 15.09 -20.29
C GLY A 82 7.19 14.30 -21.40
N ASP A 83 8.40 13.79 -21.18
CA ASP A 83 9.11 12.96 -22.15
C ASP A 83 8.49 11.55 -22.28
N PHE A 84 7.68 11.15 -21.29
CA PHE A 84 7.15 9.79 -21.17
C PHE A 84 5.62 9.75 -21.18
N VAL A 85 4.95 10.83 -20.76
CA VAL A 85 3.50 10.90 -20.64
C VAL A 85 2.94 11.96 -21.58
N ALA A 86 2.42 11.50 -22.73
CA ALA A 86 1.86 12.38 -23.76
C ALA A 86 0.57 13.08 -23.30
N ASP A 87 -0.34 12.36 -22.66
CA ASP A 87 -1.57 12.90 -22.08
C ASP A 87 -1.69 12.48 -20.62
N ARG A 88 -1.44 13.43 -19.73
CA ARG A 88 -1.51 13.21 -18.28
C ARG A 88 -2.94 12.91 -17.80
N SER A 89 -3.95 13.52 -18.42
CA SER A 89 -5.34 13.30 -18.06
C SER A 89 -5.79 11.88 -18.43
N ALA A 90 -5.39 11.41 -19.62
CA ALA A 90 -5.61 10.03 -20.03
C ALA A 90 -4.86 9.04 -19.13
N ALA A 91 -3.59 9.31 -18.81
CA ALA A 91 -2.80 8.46 -17.91
C ALA A 91 -3.43 8.33 -16.51
N ILE A 92 -3.97 9.41 -15.96
CA ILE A 92 -4.70 9.38 -14.68
C ILE A 92 -5.95 8.52 -14.77
N LYS A 93 -6.73 8.63 -15.86
CA LYS A 93 -7.94 7.81 -16.07
C LYS A 93 -7.57 6.32 -16.21
N LEU A 94 -6.54 6.01 -16.99
CA LEU A 94 -6.05 4.64 -17.15
C LEU A 94 -5.55 4.07 -15.83
N GLY A 95 -4.74 4.81 -15.07
CA GLY A 95 -4.25 4.37 -13.76
C GLY A 95 -5.39 4.10 -12.77
N LYS A 96 -6.46 4.91 -12.80
CA LYS A 96 -7.67 4.64 -12.01
C LYS A 96 -8.36 3.35 -12.42
N ALA A 97 -8.45 3.06 -13.72
CA ALA A 97 -9.03 1.80 -14.19
C ALA A 97 -8.18 0.60 -13.74
N LEU A 98 -6.87 0.64 -14.01
CA LEU A 98 -5.93 -0.43 -13.65
C LEU A 98 -5.85 -0.70 -12.15
N PHE A 99 -6.04 0.32 -11.30
CA PHE A 99 -6.03 0.14 -9.85
C PHE A 99 -7.11 -0.84 -9.35
N TRP A 100 -8.23 -0.94 -10.08
CA TRP A 100 -9.36 -1.82 -9.78
C TRP A 100 -9.47 -3.03 -10.72
N ASP A 101 -8.57 -3.15 -11.69
CA ASP A 101 -8.66 -4.21 -12.70
C ASP A 101 -8.12 -5.52 -12.16
N THR A 102 -9.01 -6.50 -11.96
CA THR A 102 -8.64 -7.81 -11.41
C THR A 102 -7.87 -8.67 -12.40
N GLN A 103 -7.86 -8.31 -13.68
CA GLN A 103 -7.03 -8.97 -14.70
C GLN A 103 -5.54 -8.60 -14.58
N ALA A 104 -5.21 -7.60 -13.76
CA ALA A 104 -3.82 -7.32 -13.40
C ALA A 104 -3.23 -8.40 -12.46
N GLY A 105 -4.08 -9.19 -11.80
CA GLY A 105 -3.68 -10.37 -11.03
C GLY A 105 -3.88 -11.64 -11.84
N GLY A 106 -2.93 -12.57 -11.75
CA GLY A 106 -2.97 -13.80 -12.56
C GLY A 106 -4.15 -14.74 -12.28
N ASP A 107 -4.89 -14.55 -11.19
CA ASP A 107 -6.10 -15.31 -10.88
C ASP A 107 -7.40 -14.63 -11.31
N GLY A 108 -7.32 -13.45 -11.95
CA GLY A 108 -8.47 -12.64 -12.35
C GLY A 108 -9.29 -12.08 -11.18
N VAL A 109 -8.78 -12.18 -9.94
CA VAL A 109 -9.45 -11.74 -8.70
C VAL A 109 -8.66 -10.67 -7.98
N GLN A 110 -7.32 -10.73 -7.98
CA GLN A 110 -6.48 -9.78 -7.25
C GLN A 110 -6.20 -8.51 -8.07
N ALA A 111 -6.47 -7.33 -7.51
CA ALA A 111 -6.03 -6.04 -8.04
C ALA A 111 -5.34 -5.21 -6.93
N CYS A 112 -4.88 -4.00 -7.27
CA CYS A 112 -4.29 -3.09 -6.28
C CYS A 112 -5.32 -2.73 -5.19
N ALA A 113 -6.57 -2.50 -5.59
CA ALA A 113 -7.63 -2.08 -4.71
C ALA A 113 -7.93 -3.08 -3.59
N GLN A 114 -7.83 -4.39 -3.81
CA GLN A 114 -8.16 -5.43 -2.83
C GLN A 114 -7.43 -5.23 -1.50
N CYS A 115 -6.19 -4.73 -1.55
CA CYS A 115 -5.38 -4.46 -0.37
C CYS A 115 -5.29 -2.96 -0.03
N HIS A 116 -5.74 -2.05 -0.89
CA HIS A 116 -5.53 -0.60 -0.73
C HIS A 116 -6.80 0.26 -0.87
N PHE A 117 -7.99 -0.33 -0.94
CA PHE A 117 -9.23 0.40 -1.18
C PHE A 117 -9.68 1.26 0.01
N GLN A 118 -9.53 0.76 1.23
CA GLN A 118 -10.05 1.43 2.42
C GLN A 118 -8.92 2.14 3.17
N ALA A 119 -8.99 3.47 3.19
CA ALA A 119 -7.95 4.34 3.75
C ALA A 119 -6.53 4.10 3.18
N GLY A 120 -6.40 3.32 2.10
CA GLY A 120 -5.12 3.03 1.45
C GLY A 120 -4.36 1.82 1.98
N ALA A 121 -4.93 1.04 2.90
CA ALA A 121 -4.33 -0.16 3.48
C ALA A 121 -5.33 -1.31 3.55
N ASP A 122 -4.83 -2.50 3.91
CA ASP A 122 -5.65 -3.71 3.96
C ASP A 122 -6.33 -3.79 5.32
N VAL A 123 -7.65 -3.72 5.30
CA VAL A 123 -8.50 -3.76 6.50
C VAL A 123 -9.13 -5.13 6.74
N ARG A 124 -8.85 -6.11 5.86
CA ARG A 124 -9.43 -7.44 5.97
C ARG A 124 -8.88 -8.13 7.22
N VAL A 125 -9.70 -8.97 7.84
CA VAL A 125 -9.36 -9.67 9.09
C VAL A 125 -9.32 -11.19 8.94
N THR A 126 -9.87 -11.71 7.84
CA THR A 126 -9.86 -13.15 7.52
C THR A 126 -8.69 -13.47 6.60
N ASN A 127 -7.97 -14.54 6.89
CA ASN A 127 -6.81 -14.98 6.12
C ASN A 127 -5.80 -13.85 5.89
N THR A 128 -5.44 -13.10 6.94
CA THR A 128 -4.46 -12.01 6.88
C THR A 128 -3.22 -12.25 7.73
N LEU A 129 -3.12 -13.41 8.36
CA LEU A 129 -1.95 -13.78 9.16
C LEU A 129 -0.91 -14.49 8.29
N ASN A 130 0.35 -14.08 8.42
CA ASN A 130 1.52 -14.77 7.90
C ASN A 130 2.35 -15.24 9.11
N PRO A 131 2.88 -16.48 9.11
CA PRO A 131 3.57 -17.05 10.27
C PRO A 131 4.98 -16.49 10.49
N GLY A 132 5.37 -15.47 9.74
CA GLY A 132 6.69 -14.85 9.84
C GLY A 132 7.83 -15.82 9.52
N ALA A 133 8.97 -15.58 10.15
CA ALA A 133 10.23 -16.26 9.81
C ALA A 133 10.33 -17.70 10.35
N ASN A 134 9.58 -18.06 11.39
CA ASN A 134 9.61 -19.42 11.95
C ASN A 134 8.70 -20.40 11.16
N GLY A 135 7.80 -19.87 10.31
CA GLY A 135 6.89 -20.67 9.48
C GLY A 135 5.75 -21.35 10.25
N VAL A 136 5.56 -21.02 11.53
CA VAL A 136 4.51 -21.57 12.40
C VAL A 136 3.52 -20.47 12.75
N PHE A 137 2.22 -20.78 12.68
CA PHE A 137 1.15 -19.85 13.05
C PHE A 137 0.93 -19.83 14.56
N ASP A 138 1.57 -18.90 15.25
CA ASP A 138 1.56 -18.82 16.72
C ASP A 138 0.35 -18.04 17.30
N THR A 139 -0.27 -17.15 16.52
CA THR A 139 -1.43 -16.34 16.94
C THR A 139 -2.76 -17.03 16.66
N ALA A 140 -2.93 -17.59 15.47
CA ALA A 140 -4.15 -18.25 15.01
C ALA A 140 -3.85 -19.08 13.75
N PRO A 141 -4.57 -20.18 13.47
CA PRO A 141 -4.29 -21.00 12.29
C PRO A 141 -4.45 -20.23 10.97
N ALA A 142 -3.81 -20.72 9.90
CA ALA A 142 -3.98 -20.21 8.54
C ALA A 142 -5.48 -20.08 8.17
N GLY A 143 -5.86 -18.98 7.52
CA GLY A 143 -7.25 -18.72 7.16
C GLY A 143 -8.16 -18.21 8.28
N ALA A 144 -7.68 -18.11 9.52
CA ALA A 144 -8.47 -17.61 10.64
C ALA A 144 -8.95 -16.16 10.44
N THR A 145 -10.01 -15.81 11.18
CA THR A 145 -10.51 -14.44 11.31
C THR A 145 -9.98 -13.84 12.60
N LEU A 146 -9.16 -12.80 12.49
CA LEU A 146 -8.62 -12.07 13.63
C LEU A 146 -9.70 -11.23 14.30
N ASN A 147 -9.63 -11.13 15.62
CA ASN A 147 -10.45 -10.27 16.46
C ASN A 147 -9.58 -9.56 17.50
N ALA A 148 -10.18 -8.67 18.31
CA ALA A 148 -9.46 -7.88 19.30
C ALA A 148 -8.63 -8.72 20.29
N GLY A 149 -9.07 -9.95 20.62
CA GLY A 149 -8.37 -10.86 21.52
C GLY A 149 -7.07 -11.45 20.94
N ASN A 150 -6.83 -11.34 19.63
CA ASN A 150 -5.58 -11.76 19.01
C ASN A 150 -4.46 -10.71 19.14
N PHE A 151 -4.76 -9.52 19.66
CA PHE A 151 -3.81 -8.40 19.73
C PHE A 151 -3.41 -8.10 21.19
N PRO A 152 -2.17 -7.61 21.43
CA PRO A 152 -1.11 -7.38 20.44
C PRO A 152 -0.43 -8.69 20.00
N ILE A 153 0.02 -8.74 18.74
CA ILE A 153 0.80 -9.86 18.22
C ILE A 153 2.28 -9.62 18.56
N ASN A 154 2.89 -10.53 19.32
CA ASN A 154 4.25 -10.42 19.85
C ASN A 154 5.09 -11.71 19.70
N ASN A 155 4.67 -12.61 18.83
CA ASN A 155 5.26 -13.95 18.61
C ASN A 155 5.98 -14.10 17.26
N GLY A 156 5.98 -13.07 16.42
CA GLY A 156 6.64 -13.09 15.10
C GLY A 156 5.67 -13.23 13.93
N ASP A 157 4.40 -13.57 14.18
CA ASP A 157 3.36 -13.53 13.16
C ASP A 157 3.15 -12.09 12.67
N VAL A 158 2.76 -11.95 11.41
CA VAL A 158 2.55 -10.66 10.75
C VAL A 158 1.16 -10.59 10.15
N VAL A 159 0.45 -9.48 10.40
CA VAL A 159 -0.79 -9.16 9.69
C VAL A 159 -0.45 -8.54 8.35
N GLY A 160 -0.52 -9.35 7.29
CA GLY A 160 -0.26 -8.99 5.91
C GLY A 160 -1.53 -8.92 5.06
N SER A 161 -1.33 -9.09 3.76
CA SER A 161 -2.38 -9.05 2.75
C SER A 161 -2.43 -10.34 1.95
N GLN A 162 -3.64 -10.74 1.58
CA GLN A 162 -3.85 -11.89 0.71
C GLN A 162 -3.31 -11.61 -0.70
N GLY A 163 -2.53 -12.54 -1.21
CA GLY A 163 -2.15 -12.66 -2.62
C GLY A 163 -2.99 -13.72 -3.32
N ILE A 164 -2.34 -14.53 -4.15
CA ILE A 164 -2.96 -15.63 -4.90
C ILE A 164 -2.67 -16.98 -4.23
N VAL A 165 -3.39 -18.03 -4.66
CA VAL A 165 -3.03 -19.41 -4.29
C VAL A 165 -1.71 -19.78 -4.98
N LYS A 166 -0.82 -20.45 -4.25
CA LYS A 166 0.48 -20.87 -4.77
C LYS A 166 0.28 -21.72 -6.03
N SER A 167 0.81 -21.24 -7.15
CA SER A 167 0.64 -21.88 -8.45
C SER A 167 1.87 -21.68 -9.32
N LEU A 168 2.13 -22.62 -10.23
CA LEU A 168 3.11 -22.49 -11.29
C LEU A 168 2.44 -21.81 -12.49
N PHE A 169 2.97 -20.67 -12.92
CA PHE A 169 2.56 -20.04 -14.18
C PHE A 169 2.96 -20.92 -15.36
N VAL A 170 2.00 -21.27 -16.21
CA VAL A 170 2.20 -22.07 -17.43
C VAL A 170 2.21 -21.17 -18.66
N GLY A 171 1.32 -20.17 -18.69
CA GLY A 171 1.22 -19.25 -19.82
C GLY A 171 -0.01 -18.36 -19.75
N LEU A 172 -0.17 -17.53 -20.78
CA LEU A 172 -1.37 -16.72 -20.94
C LEU A 172 -2.50 -17.59 -21.52
N SER A 173 -3.68 -17.53 -20.93
CA SER A 173 -4.84 -18.30 -21.40
C SER A 173 -5.56 -17.64 -22.60
N GLY A 174 -5.28 -16.36 -22.87
CA GLY A 174 -6.07 -15.51 -23.77
C GLY A 174 -7.35 -14.95 -23.14
N GLY A 175 -7.61 -15.26 -21.86
CA GLY A 175 -8.70 -14.72 -21.06
C GLY A 175 -8.21 -13.90 -19.84
N PRO A 176 -9.12 -13.58 -18.90
CA PRO A 176 -8.84 -12.71 -17.75
C PRO A 176 -8.01 -13.36 -16.62
N VAL A 177 -7.63 -14.63 -16.78
CA VAL A 177 -6.95 -15.45 -15.77
C VAL A 177 -5.77 -16.15 -16.44
N ASP A 178 -4.60 -16.12 -15.81
CA ASP A 178 -3.42 -16.84 -16.30
C ASP A 178 -3.64 -18.35 -16.28
N SER A 179 -3.04 -19.06 -17.24
CA SER A 179 -2.96 -20.51 -17.17
C SER A 179 -1.95 -20.89 -16.10
N CYS A 180 -2.42 -21.48 -15.01
CA CYS A 180 -1.61 -21.85 -13.86
C CYS A 180 -1.90 -23.28 -13.41
N THR A 181 -0.87 -23.98 -12.93
CA THR A 181 -1.01 -25.28 -12.25
C THR A 181 -0.91 -25.04 -10.74
N PRO A 182 -1.95 -25.32 -9.94
CA PRO A 182 -1.88 -25.18 -8.49
C PRO A 182 -0.74 -26.02 -7.91
N LEU A 183 -0.03 -25.46 -6.94
CA LEU A 183 1.04 -26.13 -6.22
C LEU A 183 0.65 -26.34 -4.77
N ALA A 184 1.10 -27.45 -4.18
CA ALA A 184 0.98 -27.65 -2.75
C ALA A 184 1.73 -26.55 -1.98
N ASP A 185 1.04 -25.99 -0.99
CA ASP A 185 1.59 -25.03 -0.04
C ASP A 185 1.40 -25.58 1.37
N ALA A 186 2.51 -25.90 2.04
CA ALA A 186 2.49 -26.41 3.41
C ALA A 186 2.11 -25.31 4.42
N VAL A 187 2.37 -24.05 4.08
CA VAL A 187 2.07 -22.89 4.95
C VAL A 187 0.64 -22.44 4.75
N PHE A 188 0.16 -22.41 3.50
CA PHE A 188 -1.20 -21.99 3.16
C PHE A 188 -1.98 -23.10 2.41
N PRO A 189 -2.33 -24.24 3.03
CA PRO A 189 -2.91 -25.39 2.32
C PRO A 189 -4.25 -25.05 1.66
N GLY A 190 -4.27 -24.91 0.33
CA GLY A 190 -5.46 -24.55 -0.45
C GLY A 190 -5.95 -23.11 -0.22
N LEU A 191 -5.18 -22.28 0.49
CA LEU A 191 -5.51 -20.90 0.81
C LEU A 191 -4.68 -19.94 -0.05
N ARG A 192 -5.13 -18.68 -0.14
CA ARG A 192 -4.32 -17.59 -0.68
C ARG A 192 -3.14 -17.34 0.25
N GLN A 193 -1.97 -17.17 -0.34
CA GLN A 193 -0.76 -16.83 0.41
C GLN A 193 -0.90 -15.43 1.00
N VAL A 194 -0.33 -15.21 2.18
CA VAL A 194 -0.37 -13.91 2.87
C VAL A 194 1.03 -13.32 2.90
N THR A 195 1.18 -12.02 2.61
CA THR A 195 2.49 -11.35 2.63
C THR A 195 3.10 -11.28 4.03
N GLY A 196 4.42 -11.45 4.16
CA GLY A 196 5.14 -11.29 5.44
C GLY A 196 5.29 -9.85 5.95
N ARG A 197 4.55 -8.90 5.37
CA ARG A 197 4.51 -7.49 5.78
C ARG A 197 3.11 -6.93 5.64
N ASN A 198 2.77 -6.01 6.54
CA ASN A 198 1.55 -5.23 6.44
C ASN A 198 1.55 -4.36 5.18
N THR A 199 0.38 -4.09 4.63
CA THR A 199 0.25 -3.24 3.44
C THR A 199 0.40 -1.76 3.80
N PRO A 200 1.40 -1.03 3.26
CA PRO A 200 1.58 0.38 3.55
C PRO A 200 0.46 1.23 2.92
N LEU A 201 0.23 2.42 3.49
CA LEU A 201 -0.76 3.37 2.97
C LEU A 201 -0.36 3.86 1.57
N ASN A 202 -1.29 3.81 0.61
CA ASN A 202 -1.10 4.44 -0.71
C ASN A 202 -1.37 5.96 -0.69
N LEU A 203 -2.15 6.45 0.27
CA LEU A 203 -2.48 7.86 0.41
C LEU A 203 -1.22 8.66 0.76
N ASN A 204 -0.96 9.73 0.01
CA ASN A 204 0.25 10.56 0.12
C ASN A 204 1.56 9.82 -0.20
N ALA A 205 1.53 8.58 -0.69
CA ALA A 205 2.75 7.82 -1.01
C ALA A 205 3.60 8.47 -2.12
N ILE A 206 3.04 9.42 -2.88
CA ILE A 206 3.79 10.24 -3.85
C ILE A 206 4.91 11.06 -3.21
N PHE A 207 4.83 11.32 -1.90
CA PHE A 207 5.86 12.05 -1.14
C PHE A 207 6.94 11.13 -0.57
N ASN A 208 6.82 9.81 -0.72
CA ASN A 208 7.83 8.87 -0.25
C ASN A 208 9.09 8.99 -1.12
N PHE A 209 10.24 9.17 -0.47
CA PHE A 209 11.53 9.10 -1.17
C PHE A 209 11.77 7.69 -1.73
N ARG A 210 11.46 6.64 -0.96
CA ARG A 210 11.48 5.24 -1.41
C ARG A 210 10.21 4.54 -0.96
N SER A 211 9.73 3.60 -1.77
CA SER A 211 8.52 2.82 -1.48
C SER A 211 8.86 1.38 -1.08
N PHE A 212 7.86 0.66 -0.56
CA PHE A 212 7.98 -0.58 0.21
C PHE A 212 8.70 -0.41 1.56
N TRP A 213 8.38 -1.30 2.51
CA TRP A 213 8.99 -1.30 3.85
C TRP A 213 10.51 -1.49 3.86
N ASP A 214 11.07 -2.16 2.85
CA ASP A 214 12.53 -2.32 2.68
C ASP A 214 13.16 -1.30 1.73
N GLY A 215 12.39 -0.29 1.28
CA GLY A 215 12.89 0.78 0.41
C GLY A 215 13.40 0.32 -0.96
N ARG A 216 13.07 -0.92 -1.38
CA ARG A 216 13.57 -1.49 -2.65
C ARG A 216 13.03 -0.80 -3.89
N ALA A 217 11.91 -0.07 -3.79
CA ALA A 217 11.43 0.78 -4.87
C ALA A 217 12.15 2.13 -4.83
N ASN A 218 13.13 2.29 -5.73
CA ASN A 218 14.04 3.41 -5.78
C ASN A 218 13.33 4.73 -6.15
N ASN A 219 13.78 5.85 -5.59
CA ASN A 219 13.30 7.20 -5.95
C ASN A 219 13.50 7.54 -7.43
N VAL A 220 14.51 6.92 -8.05
CA VAL A 220 14.83 7.12 -9.46
C VAL A 220 14.40 5.87 -10.22
N PHE A 221 13.34 5.99 -11.02
CA PHE A 221 12.84 4.89 -11.84
C PHE A 221 13.63 4.78 -13.14
N ASN A 222 14.04 3.55 -13.48
CA ASN A 222 14.85 3.24 -14.67
C ASN A 222 14.02 2.76 -15.88
N GLY A 223 12.69 2.70 -15.76
CA GLY A 223 11.80 2.24 -16.82
C GLY A 223 11.49 0.75 -16.83
N VAL A 224 12.19 -0.06 -16.03
CA VAL A 224 12.14 -1.53 -16.14
C VAL A 224 11.85 -2.22 -14.81
N ASN A 225 12.51 -1.81 -13.73
CA ASN A 225 12.43 -2.52 -12.44
C ASN A 225 12.62 -1.57 -11.24
N PRO A 226 12.40 -2.06 -10.00
CA PRO A 226 12.46 -1.22 -8.81
C PRO A 226 13.86 -0.73 -8.43
N ALA A 227 14.91 -1.38 -8.95
CA ALA A 227 16.30 -1.14 -8.53
C ALA A 227 16.78 0.27 -8.91
N GLY A 228 16.21 0.86 -9.96
CA GLY A 228 16.59 2.18 -10.44
C GLY A 228 18.01 2.16 -11.04
N PRO A 229 18.86 3.18 -10.76
CA PRO A 229 20.20 3.27 -11.35
C PRO A 229 21.18 2.15 -10.95
N THR A 230 20.85 1.32 -9.96
CA THR A 230 21.72 0.20 -9.57
C THR A 230 21.64 -0.98 -10.55
N ASP A 231 20.67 -0.99 -11.46
CA ASP A 231 20.66 -1.90 -12.60
C ASP A 231 21.26 -1.20 -13.84
N PRO A 232 22.53 -1.50 -14.21
CA PRO A 232 23.18 -0.88 -15.36
C PRO A 232 22.61 -1.36 -16.71
N ASN A 233 21.78 -2.41 -16.72
CA ASN A 233 21.26 -3.06 -17.91
C ASN A 233 19.82 -2.65 -18.23
N ALA A 234 19.15 -1.89 -17.36
CA ALA A 234 17.80 -1.40 -17.61
C ALA A 234 17.74 -0.52 -18.87
N ARG A 235 16.97 -0.94 -19.88
CA ARG A 235 16.76 -0.21 -21.13
C ARG A 235 15.28 -0.17 -21.48
N VAL A 236 14.85 0.96 -22.03
CA VAL A 236 13.55 1.10 -22.70
C VAL A 236 13.80 1.41 -24.18
N LEU A 237 12.80 1.19 -25.02
CA LEU A 237 12.91 1.52 -26.46
C LEU A 237 12.48 2.96 -26.69
N LYS A 238 13.33 3.74 -27.37
CA LYS A 238 13.00 5.07 -27.89
C LYS A 238 13.14 5.05 -29.41
N VAL A 239 12.14 5.54 -30.13
CA VAL A 239 12.22 5.68 -31.58
C VAL A 239 13.11 6.87 -31.92
N ILE A 240 14.22 6.61 -32.62
CA ILE A 240 15.17 7.61 -33.10
C ILE A 240 15.26 7.44 -34.62
N ASN A 241 14.86 8.46 -35.38
CA ASN A 241 14.82 8.41 -36.85
C ASN A 241 14.06 7.19 -37.41
N GLY A 242 12.93 6.84 -36.79
CA GLY A 242 12.12 5.68 -37.18
C GLY A 242 12.61 4.32 -36.67
N VAL A 243 13.76 4.25 -35.98
CA VAL A 243 14.34 3.00 -35.47
C VAL A 243 14.15 2.89 -33.96
N PRO A 244 13.52 1.82 -33.43
CA PRO A 244 13.47 1.53 -32.00
C PRO A 244 14.89 1.27 -31.48
N THR A 245 15.40 2.21 -30.68
CA THR A 245 16.75 2.17 -30.12
C THR A 245 16.67 1.98 -28.61
N PRO A 246 17.39 1.00 -28.04
CA PRO A 246 17.48 0.86 -26.58
C PRO A 246 18.19 2.06 -25.95
N VAL A 247 17.56 2.67 -24.96
CA VAL A 247 18.12 3.80 -24.20
C VAL A 247 17.94 3.58 -22.71
N ALA A 248 18.89 4.10 -21.92
CA ALA A 248 18.73 4.22 -20.48
C ALA A 248 17.90 5.47 -20.17
N ILE A 249 17.00 5.38 -19.19
CA ILE A 249 16.20 6.51 -18.73
C ILE A 249 16.33 6.69 -17.22
N SER A 250 16.00 7.89 -16.74
CA SER A 250 15.99 8.23 -15.33
C SER A 250 14.83 9.17 -15.04
N LEU A 251 13.83 8.69 -14.32
CA LEU A 251 12.73 9.51 -13.79
C LEU A 251 12.96 9.70 -12.29
N LYS A 252 13.34 10.91 -11.88
CA LYS A 252 13.52 11.25 -10.45
C LYS A 252 12.16 11.44 -9.78
N ASN A 253 12.09 11.26 -8.46
CA ASN A 253 10.85 11.37 -7.67
C ASN A 253 9.75 10.41 -8.16
N ALA A 254 10.15 9.19 -8.52
CA ALA A 254 9.30 8.19 -9.16
C ALA A 254 9.28 6.86 -8.38
N SER A 255 9.38 6.90 -7.05
CA SER A 255 9.33 5.71 -6.19
C SER A 255 8.07 4.86 -6.41
N LEU A 256 6.93 5.48 -6.73
CA LEU A 256 5.70 4.78 -7.09
C LEU A 256 5.77 4.08 -8.46
N ALA A 257 6.49 4.64 -9.43
CA ALA A 257 6.71 3.96 -10.71
C ALA A 257 7.62 2.74 -10.52
N SER A 258 8.69 2.89 -9.74
CA SER A 258 9.54 1.77 -9.30
C SER A 258 8.74 0.70 -8.53
N GLN A 259 7.76 1.11 -7.71
CA GLN A 259 6.88 0.19 -6.99
C GLN A 259 5.97 -0.59 -7.93
N ALA A 260 5.40 0.06 -8.96
CA ALA A 260 4.45 -0.55 -9.88
C ALA A 260 5.05 -1.70 -10.71
N VAL A 261 6.35 -1.65 -10.98
CA VAL A 261 7.08 -2.72 -11.70
C VAL A 261 7.83 -3.67 -10.76
N GLY A 262 7.68 -3.49 -9.45
CA GLY A 262 8.21 -4.38 -8.43
C GLY A 262 7.11 -5.30 -7.98
N PRO A 263 7.08 -6.57 -8.41
CA PRO A 263 6.06 -7.48 -7.93
C PRO A 263 6.05 -7.48 -6.39
N PRO A 264 4.88 -7.61 -5.75
CA PRO A 264 4.82 -8.00 -4.36
C PRO A 264 5.53 -9.35 -4.26
N ASN A 265 6.75 -9.33 -3.76
CA ASN A 265 7.50 -10.54 -3.52
C ASN A 265 6.78 -11.29 -2.40
N ASN A 266 6.33 -12.50 -2.68
CA ASN A 266 5.82 -13.40 -1.66
C ASN A 266 7.00 -14.00 -0.88
N ARG A 267 7.68 -13.14 -0.11
CA ARG A 267 8.66 -13.57 0.88
C ARG A 267 7.98 -13.77 2.23
#